data_AF-A0A0B5DLR9-F1
#
_entry.id   AF-A0A0B5DLR9-F1
#
_cell.length_a   1.000
_cell.length_b   1.000
_cell.length_c   1.000
_cell.angle_alpha   90.00
_cell.angle_beta   90.00
_cell.angle_gamma   90.00
#
_symmetry.space_group_name_H-M   'P 1'
#
loop_
_entity.id
_entity.type
_entity.pdbx_description
1 polymer ?
#
loop_
_entity_poly.entity_id
_entity_poly.type
_entity_poly.pdbx_seq_one_letter_code
_entity_poly.pdbx_strand_id
1 'polypeptide(L)'
;MNRHPAALVALTLTLVLLPLAVACGTGARSGESRSTGPDGDPPVIGVHWRVDSLTTDGITRNAPAGAYLRIDDHGRISGNYGCNSFRAPVTVRGDRIVLGPADSTAMACVEGSDFERALSRTLDDGTLTAEVHRDRLTLTAEDGTRVDLTEEKDAALYGTTWRVTSLVDGDTATSVPGAAAEPAWFTLDRTAGTVSGGLGCHRFGAVATVRDGRLTTRDLKVTGKMCDDSLRAVEKTLIGLLGRPLSYRIDHRNIALTSEDGQGVQAVAEP
;
A
#
# COMPACT_ATOMS: atom_id res chain seq x y z
N MET A 1 -25.88 -57.98 -69.05
CA MET A 1 -24.53 -57.78 -69.63
C MET A 1 -24.52 -56.47 -70.38
N ASN A 2 -23.47 -55.67 -70.16
CA ASN A 2 -23.13 -54.40 -70.83
C ASN A 2 -23.98 -53.18 -70.48
N ARG A 3 -23.43 -51.98 -70.32
CA ARG A 3 -22.09 -51.44 -69.97
C ARG A 3 -22.40 -49.96 -69.72
N HIS A 4 -21.96 -49.39 -68.61
CA HIS A 4 -22.13 -47.97 -68.30
C HIS A 4 -21.32 -47.09 -69.27
N PRO A 5 -21.84 -45.93 -69.70
CA PRO A 5 -21.01 -44.81 -70.10
C PRO A 5 -20.80 -43.86 -68.92
N ALA A 6 -19.54 -43.65 -68.57
CA ALA A 6 -19.12 -42.58 -67.67
C ALA A 6 -19.16 -41.25 -68.43
N ALA A 7 -19.92 -40.29 -67.92
CA ALA A 7 -19.87 -38.90 -68.36
C ALA A 7 -19.02 -38.11 -67.36
N LEU A 8 -17.86 -37.63 -67.82
CA LEU A 8 -17.01 -36.68 -67.11
C LEU A 8 -17.73 -35.33 -66.99
N VAL A 9 -17.99 -34.90 -65.74
CA VAL A 9 -18.36 -33.51 -65.45
C VAL A 9 -17.10 -32.79 -64.98
N ALA A 10 -16.63 -31.86 -65.80
CA ALA A 10 -15.55 -30.94 -65.45
C ALA A 10 -16.08 -29.92 -64.42
N LEU A 11 -15.61 -30.00 -63.18
CA LEU A 11 -15.90 -29.00 -62.16
C LEU A 11 -14.78 -27.94 -62.17
N THR A 12 -15.13 -26.74 -62.60
CA THR A 12 -14.27 -25.55 -62.59
C THR A 12 -13.96 -25.14 -61.16
N LEU A 13 -12.66 -25.12 -60.80
CA LEU A 13 -12.15 -24.68 -59.52
C LEU A 13 -12.07 -23.14 -59.49
N THR A 14 -13.08 -22.47 -58.95
CA THR A 14 -13.01 -21.03 -58.63
C THR A 14 -12.21 -20.84 -57.33
N LEU A 15 -10.97 -20.39 -57.46
CA LEU A 15 -10.10 -20.00 -56.35
C LEU A 15 -10.61 -18.66 -55.77
N VAL A 16 -11.32 -18.71 -54.65
CA VAL A 16 -11.73 -17.53 -53.88
C VAL A 16 -10.53 -17.07 -53.04
N LEU A 17 -9.91 -15.95 -53.41
CA LEU A 17 -8.97 -15.24 -52.53
C LEU A 17 -9.77 -14.59 -51.39
N LEU A 18 -9.64 -15.13 -50.17
CA LEU A 18 -10.07 -14.44 -48.96
C LEU A 18 -9.06 -13.32 -48.61
N PRO A 19 -9.52 -12.07 -48.36
CA PRO A 19 -8.67 -11.08 -47.71
C PRO A 19 -8.50 -11.46 -46.24
N LEU A 20 -7.27 -11.78 -45.83
CA LEU A 20 -6.88 -11.85 -44.42
C LEU A 20 -6.90 -10.43 -43.84
N ALA A 21 -8.03 -10.03 -43.26
CA ALA A 21 -8.09 -8.86 -42.40
C ALA A 21 -7.36 -9.19 -41.09
N VAL A 22 -6.11 -8.71 -40.98
CA VAL A 22 -5.39 -8.62 -39.71
C VAL A 22 -6.07 -7.52 -38.90
N ALA A 23 -7.07 -7.89 -38.10
CA ALA A 23 -7.61 -7.02 -37.08
C ALA A 23 -6.63 -7.00 -35.91
N CYS A 24 -5.90 -5.89 -35.75
CA CYS A 24 -5.14 -5.58 -34.55
C CYS A 24 -6.08 -5.68 -33.35
N GLY A 25 -5.91 -6.73 -32.54
CA GLY A 25 -6.53 -6.83 -31.24
C GLY A 25 -6.02 -5.69 -30.37
N THR A 26 -6.86 -4.67 -30.18
CA THR A 26 -6.71 -3.76 -29.04
C THR A 26 -6.94 -4.60 -27.80
N GLY A 27 -5.84 -5.09 -27.21
CA GLY A 27 -5.86 -5.63 -25.87
C GLY A 27 -6.40 -4.56 -24.94
N ALA A 28 -7.67 -4.69 -24.58
CA ALA A 28 -8.24 -4.00 -23.44
C ALA A 28 -7.37 -4.43 -22.25
N ARG A 29 -6.52 -3.51 -21.78
CA ARG A 29 -5.93 -3.61 -20.45
C ARG A 29 -7.10 -3.87 -19.51
N SER A 30 -7.11 -5.04 -18.91
CA SER A 30 -7.87 -5.32 -17.70
C SER A 30 -7.39 -4.35 -16.64
N GLY A 31 -7.99 -3.15 -16.62
CA GLY A 31 -8.01 -2.33 -15.43
C GLY A 31 -8.71 -3.16 -14.37
N GLU A 32 -8.01 -3.43 -13.27
CA GLU A 32 -8.60 -3.97 -12.05
C GLU A 32 -9.88 -3.19 -11.75
N SER A 33 -10.99 -3.85 -12.04
CA SER A 33 -12.30 -3.39 -11.64
C SER A 33 -12.36 -3.64 -10.14
N ARG A 34 -12.02 -2.62 -9.36
CA ARG A 34 -12.48 -2.54 -7.98
C ARG A 34 -14.01 -2.63 -8.04
N SER A 35 -14.56 -3.76 -7.60
CA SER A 35 -16.01 -3.92 -7.52
C SER A 35 -16.51 -2.92 -6.48
N THR A 36 -17.04 -1.81 -6.96
CA THR A 36 -17.91 -0.96 -6.16
C THR A 36 -19.18 -1.76 -5.90
N GLY A 37 -19.64 -1.76 -4.65
CA GLY A 37 -20.96 -2.31 -4.32
C GLY A 37 -22.06 -1.57 -5.09
N PRO A 38 -23.30 -2.08 -5.08
CA PRO A 38 -24.42 -1.49 -5.82
C PRO A 38 -24.66 0.00 -5.54
N ASP A 39 -24.19 0.50 -4.39
CA ASP A 39 -24.45 1.85 -3.88
C ASP A 39 -23.25 2.82 -3.93
N GLY A 40 -22.12 2.42 -4.54
CA GLY A 40 -20.95 3.31 -4.66
C GLY A 40 -20.18 3.54 -3.35
N ASP A 41 -20.50 2.79 -2.29
CA ASP A 41 -19.70 2.77 -1.07
C ASP A 41 -18.30 2.19 -1.31
N PRO A 42 -17.28 2.72 -0.62
CA PRO A 42 -15.92 2.22 -0.76
C PRO A 42 -15.80 0.76 -0.32
N PRO A 43 -14.92 -0.03 -0.96
CA PRO A 43 -14.70 -1.41 -0.56
C PRO A 43 -14.09 -1.46 0.85
N VAL A 44 -14.46 -2.46 1.64
CA VAL A 44 -13.77 -2.74 2.92
C VAL A 44 -12.30 -3.14 2.69
N ILE A 45 -12.04 -3.83 1.57
CA ILE A 45 -10.71 -4.30 1.15
C ILE A 45 -9.88 -3.14 0.60
N GLY A 46 -8.61 -3.10 0.97
CA GLY A 46 -7.63 -2.12 0.49
C GLY A 46 -7.72 -0.76 1.18
N VAL A 47 -8.58 -0.62 2.19
CA VAL A 47 -8.75 0.62 2.95
C VAL A 47 -8.06 0.51 4.31
N HIS A 48 -7.37 1.59 4.69
CA HIS A 48 -6.81 1.73 6.03
C HIS A 48 -7.89 2.28 6.97
N TRP A 49 -8.40 1.43 7.85
CA TRP A 49 -9.46 1.81 8.79
C TRP A 49 -8.85 2.08 10.16
N ARG A 50 -8.85 3.34 10.60
CA ARG A 50 -8.55 3.69 11.98
C ARG A 50 -9.72 3.23 12.85
N VAL A 51 -9.42 2.52 13.94
CA VAL A 51 -10.44 2.17 14.93
C VAL A 51 -10.74 3.42 15.75
N ASP A 52 -11.99 3.86 15.79
CA ASP A 52 -12.40 5.00 16.61
C ASP A 52 -12.90 4.52 17.98
N SER A 53 -13.72 3.48 18.01
CA SER A 53 -14.30 2.95 19.25
C SER A 53 -14.72 1.48 19.16
N LEU A 54 -14.85 0.87 20.34
CA LEU A 54 -15.37 -0.47 20.54
C LEU A 54 -16.51 -0.43 21.57
N THR A 55 -17.66 -0.99 21.20
CA THR A 55 -18.82 -1.14 22.07
C THR A 55 -19.02 -2.61 22.41
N THR A 56 -18.90 -2.97 23.69
CA THR A 56 -19.16 -4.32 24.21
C THR A 56 -20.13 -4.21 25.37
N ASP A 57 -21.15 -5.08 25.43
CA ASP A 57 -22.19 -5.07 26.47
C ASP A 57 -22.87 -3.70 26.65
N GLY A 58 -23.03 -2.95 25.55
CA GLY A 58 -23.59 -1.59 25.55
C GLY A 58 -22.66 -0.50 26.07
N ILE A 59 -21.41 -0.81 26.44
CA ILE A 59 -20.41 0.15 26.90
C ILE A 59 -19.44 0.47 25.76
N THR A 60 -19.42 1.73 25.33
CA THR A 60 -18.49 2.23 24.31
C THR A 60 -17.18 2.72 24.95
N ARG A 61 -16.05 2.27 24.40
CA ARG A 61 -14.69 2.70 24.76
C ARG A 61 -14.01 3.30 23.52
N ASN A 62 -13.37 4.45 23.68
CA ASN A 62 -12.56 5.04 22.62
C ASN A 62 -11.29 4.22 22.41
N ALA A 63 -10.87 4.10 21.16
CA ALA A 63 -9.63 3.44 20.82
C ALA A 63 -8.41 4.28 21.24
N PRO A 64 -7.32 3.65 21.69
CA PRO A 64 -6.03 4.31 21.81
C PRO A 64 -5.50 4.74 20.43
N ALA A 65 -4.62 5.74 20.42
CA ALA A 65 -3.98 6.19 19.19
C ALA A 65 -3.22 5.04 18.50
N GLY A 66 -3.31 4.99 17.17
CA GLY A 66 -2.62 3.96 16.38
C GLY A 66 -3.36 2.61 16.33
N ALA A 67 -4.57 2.49 16.88
CA ALA A 67 -5.42 1.33 16.60
C ALA A 67 -6.00 1.40 15.18
N TYR A 68 -5.74 0.39 14.36
CA TYR A 68 -6.21 0.33 12.97
C TYR A 68 -6.33 -1.12 12.49
N LEU A 69 -7.05 -1.31 11.38
CA LEU A 69 -7.05 -2.54 10.62
C LEU A 69 -7.05 -2.27 9.11
N ARG A 70 -6.55 -3.23 8.35
CA ARG A 70 -6.57 -3.25 6.88
C ARG A 70 -6.77 -4.68 6.41
N ILE A 71 -7.71 -4.87 5.49
CA ILE A 71 -7.89 -6.12 4.75
C ILE A 71 -7.18 -5.96 3.40
N ASP A 72 -6.27 -6.88 3.08
CA ASP A 72 -5.64 -6.92 1.76
C ASP A 72 -6.44 -7.78 0.76
N ASP A 73 -6.05 -7.68 -0.51
CA ASP A 73 -6.61 -8.44 -1.63
C ASP A 73 -6.15 -9.91 -1.66
N HIS A 74 -5.31 -10.32 -0.71
CA HIS A 74 -4.80 -11.68 -0.56
C HIS A 74 -5.47 -12.45 0.58
N GLY A 75 -6.60 -11.96 1.09
CA GLY A 75 -7.38 -12.64 2.12
C GLY A 75 -6.70 -12.61 3.49
N ARG A 76 -6.04 -11.50 3.82
CA ARG A 76 -5.46 -11.27 5.15
C ARG A 76 -5.95 -9.94 5.72
N ILE A 77 -6.34 -9.97 6.98
CA ILE A 77 -6.49 -8.76 7.80
C ILE A 77 -5.21 -8.57 8.61
N SER A 78 -4.79 -7.32 8.77
CA SER A 78 -3.66 -6.95 9.62
C SER A 78 -3.93 -5.59 10.26
N GLY A 79 -3.25 -5.30 11.36
CA GLY A 79 -3.44 -4.04 12.03
C GLY A 79 -2.69 -3.91 13.34
N ASN A 80 -3.13 -2.97 14.16
CA ASN A 80 -2.65 -2.77 15.51
C ASN A 80 -3.85 -2.56 16.44
N TYR A 81 -3.85 -3.22 17.60
CA TYR A 81 -4.91 -3.10 18.61
C TYR A 81 -4.79 -1.84 19.49
N GLY A 82 -3.83 -0.96 19.20
CA GLY A 82 -3.41 0.18 20.00
C GLY A 82 -1.99 0.05 20.56
N CYS A 83 -1.55 -1.18 20.82
CA CYS A 83 -0.20 -1.46 21.24
C CYS A 83 0.38 -2.64 20.46
N ASN A 84 -0.27 -3.80 20.51
CA ASN A 84 0.18 -4.98 19.79
C ASN A 84 -0.31 -5.01 18.34
N SER A 85 0.58 -5.44 17.43
CA SER A 85 0.20 -5.69 16.04
C SER A 85 -0.41 -7.08 15.90
N PHE A 86 -1.27 -7.25 14.89
CA PHE A 86 -1.93 -8.52 14.62
C PHE A 86 -2.06 -8.81 13.13
N ARG A 87 -2.31 -10.08 12.83
CA ARG A 87 -2.65 -10.58 11.50
C ARG A 87 -3.56 -11.80 11.62
N ALA A 88 -4.53 -11.93 10.72
CA ALA A 88 -5.37 -13.12 10.62
C ALA A 88 -5.72 -13.39 9.15
N PRO A 89 -5.98 -14.65 8.76
CA PRO A 89 -6.64 -14.93 7.50
C PRO A 89 -8.08 -14.40 7.54
N VAL A 90 -8.58 -13.90 6.40
CA VAL A 90 -9.93 -13.35 6.30
C VAL A 90 -10.56 -13.67 4.95
N THR A 91 -11.85 -13.96 4.95
CA THR A 91 -12.67 -14.09 3.75
C THR A 91 -13.80 -13.07 3.78
N VAL A 92 -13.90 -12.22 2.77
CA VAL A 92 -14.97 -11.23 2.62
C VAL A 92 -15.96 -11.71 1.57
N ARG A 93 -17.26 -11.74 1.90
CA ARG A 93 -18.36 -12.11 1.00
C ARG A 93 -19.53 -11.16 1.20
N GLY A 94 -19.65 -10.16 0.33
CA GLY A 94 -20.62 -9.08 0.52
C GLY A 94 -20.27 -8.28 1.79
N ASP A 95 -21.23 -8.15 2.69
CA ASP A 95 -21.08 -7.54 4.02
C ASP A 95 -20.49 -8.51 5.06
N ARG A 96 -20.40 -9.81 4.77
CA ARG A 96 -19.90 -10.79 5.73
C ARG A 96 -18.37 -10.91 5.68
N ILE A 97 -17.73 -10.72 6.82
CA ILE A 97 -16.29 -10.90 7.03
C ILE A 97 -16.09 -12.12 7.94
N VAL A 98 -15.43 -13.15 7.44
CA VAL A 98 -15.10 -14.36 8.20
C VAL A 98 -13.61 -14.34 8.51
N LEU A 99 -13.28 -14.18 9.78
CA LEU A 99 -11.93 -14.18 10.31
C LEU A 99 -11.54 -15.60 10.72
N GLY A 100 -10.29 -15.97 10.49
CA GLY A 100 -9.71 -17.14 11.15
C GLY A 100 -8.86 -16.73 12.36
N PRO A 101 -8.07 -17.66 12.90
CA PRO A 101 -7.24 -17.43 14.08
C PRO A 101 -6.24 -16.28 13.86
N ALA A 102 -6.17 -15.38 14.84
CA ALA A 102 -5.25 -14.24 14.81
C ALA A 102 -3.92 -14.56 15.49
N ASP A 103 -2.83 -14.15 14.84
CA ASP A 103 -1.52 -14.02 15.49
C ASP A 103 -1.34 -12.57 15.95
N SER A 104 -0.76 -12.35 17.13
CA SER A 104 -0.40 -11.01 17.60
C SER A 104 0.98 -10.97 18.25
N THR A 105 1.56 -9.77 18.33
CA THR A 105 2.68 -9.53 19.23
C THR A 105 2.22 -9.54 20.68
N ALA A 106 3.17 -9.64 21.61
CA ALA A 106 2.93 -9.67 23.05
C ALA A 106 3.82 -8.65 23.80
N MET A 107 3.85 -7.41 23.32
CA MET A 107 4.44 -6.27 24.01
C MET A 107 3.62 -5.96 25.27
N ALA A 108 4.32 -5.65 26.37
CA ALA A 108 3.69 -5.23 27.61
C ALA A 108 3.39 -3.73 27.56
N CYS A 109 2.11 -3.36 27.67
CA CYS A 109 1.63 -1.98 27.54
C CYS A 109 0.96 -1.56 28.85
N VAL A 110 1.28 -0.35 29.33
CA VAL A 110 0.74 0.16 30.61
C VAL A 110 -0.71 0.64 30.45
N GLU A 111 -1.06 1.17 29.29
CA GLU A 111 -2.38 1.75 28.99
C GLU A 111 -3.10 0.95 27.89
N GLY A 112 -4.44 0.99 27.88
CA GLY A 112 -5.24 0.43 26.78
C GLY A 112 -5.40 -1.10 26.76
N SER A 113 -4.86 -1.83 27.75
CA SER A 113 -4.87 -3.30 27.75
C SER A 113 -6.27 -3.95 27.73
N ASP A 114 -7.26 -3.31 28.34
CA ASP A 114 -8.65 -3.78 28.29
C ASP A 114 -9.30 -3.56 26.92
N PHE A 115 -8.98 -2.44 26.25
CA PHE A 115 -9.41 -2.20 24.87
C PHE A 115 -8.77 -3.22 23.92
N GLU A 116 -7.45 -3.40 24.02
CA GLU A 116 -6.71 -4.38 23.23
C GLU A 116 -7.31 -5.78 23.38
N ARG A 117 -7.56 -6.24 24.62
CA ARG A 117 -8.13 -7.57 24.87
C ARG A 117 -9.54 -7.74 24.32
N ALA A 118 -10.35 -6.68 24.35
CA ALA A 118 -11.71 -6.73 23.83
C ALA A 118 -11.70 -6.73 22.29
N LEU A 119 -10.88 -5.88 21.67
CA LEU A 119 -10.73 -5.83 20.22
C LEU A 119 -10.11 -7.12 19.67
N SER A 120 -9.08 -7.66 20.33
CA SER A 120 -8.43 -8.90 19.89
C SER A 120 -9.40 -10.08 19.90
N ARG A 121 -10.22 -10.24 20.94
CA ARG A 121 -11.29 -11.25 20.96
C ARG A 121 -12.34 -11.06 19.88
N THR A 122 -12.67 -9.81 19.56
CA THR A 122 -13.64 -9.50 18.49
C THR A 122 -13.09 -9.88 17.11
N LEU A 123 -11.77 -9.81 16.95
CA LEU A 123 -11.07 -10.03 15.69
C LEU A 123 -10.40 -11.41 15.57
N ASP A 124 -10.68 -12.34 16.50
CA ASP A 124 -10.10 -13.68 16.54
C ASP A 124 -11.16 -14.75 16.21
N ASP A 125 -10.97 -15.46 15.10
CA ASP A 125 -11.74 -16.64 14.70
C ASP A 125 -13.28 -16.49 14.81
N GLY A 126 -13.82 -15.47 14.11
CA GLY A 126 -15.23 -15.09 14.20
C GLY A 126 -15.82 -14.55 12.90
N THR A 127 -17.15 -14.35 12.89
CA THR A 127 -17.84 -13.66 11.81
C THR A 127 -18.24 -12.26 12.24
N LEU A 128 -17.97 -11.28 11.37
CA LEU A 128 -18.44 -9.91 11.48
C LEU A 128 -19.34 -9.55 10.31
N THR A 129 -20.33 -8.71 10.55
CA THR A 129 -21.09 -8.01 9.51
C THR A 129 -20.54 -6.60 9.36
N ALA A 130 -20.22 -6.21 8.14
CA ALA A 130 -19.63 -4.93 7.78
C ALA A 130 -20.69 -4.01 7.17
N GLU A 131 -20.80 -2.80 7.71
CA GLU A 131 -21.64 -1.74 7.18
C GLU A 131 -20.74 -0.55 6.86
N VAL A 132 -20.59 -0.25 5.57
CA VAL A 132 -19.82 0.90 5.09
C VAL A 132 -20.77 2.01 4.69
N HIS A 133 -20.50 3.23 5.17
CA HIS A 133 -21.17 4.45 4.73
C HIS A 133 -20.14 5.55 4.56
N ARG A 134 -19.85 5.94 3.32
CA ARG A 134 -18.78 6.92 3.02
C ARG A 134 -17.43 6.52 3.64
N ASP A 135 -16.88 7.34 4.50
CA ASP A 135 -15.61 7.16 5.19
C ASP A 135 -15.76 6.41 6.54
N ARG A 136 -16.93 5.82 6.82
CA ARG A 136 -17.20 5.09 8.06
C ARG A 136 -17.42 3.62 7.78
N LEU A 137 -16.86 2.79 8.64
CA LEU A 137 -17.09 1.35 8.69
C LEU A 137 -17.57 1.00 10.09
N THR A 138 -18.67 0.28 10.19
CA THR A 138 -19.04 -0.46 11.38
C THR A 138 -18.81 -1.95 11.14
N LEU A 139 -18.15 -2.61 12.07
CA LEU A 139 -18.12 -4.07 12.17
C LEU A 139 -18.98 -4.52 13.35
N THR A 140 -19.86 -5.48 13.13
CA THR A 140 -20.72 -6.04 14.19
C THR A 140 -20.50 -7.54 14.31
N ALA A 141 -20.12 -8.01 15.50
CA ALA A 141 -19.98 -9.43 15.83
C ALA A 141 -21.33 -10.06 16.20
N GLU A 142 -21.39 -11.39 16.21
CA GLU A 142 -22.61 -12.16 16.52
C GLU A 142 -23.12 -11.91 17.95
N ASP A 143 -22.24 -11.58 18.89
CA ASP A 143 -22.59 -11.24 20.28
C ASP A 143 -23.09 -9.80 20.45
N GLY A 144 -23.17 -9.02 19.36
CA GLY A 144 -23.57 -7.62 19.36
C GLY A 144 -22.43 -6.62 19.62
N THR A 145 -21.18 -7.09 19.77
CA THR A 145 -20.01 -6.21 19.85
C THR A 145 -19.87 -5.40 18.57
N ARG A 146 -19.68 -4.09 18.71
CA ARG A 146 -19.55 -3.14 17.59
C ARG A 146 -18.18 -2.49 17.57
N VAL A 147 -17.52 -2.48 16.42
CA VAL A 147 -16.30 -1.69 16.18
C VAL A 147 -16.66 -0.60 15.19
N ASP A 148 -16.47 0.66 15.57
CA ASP A 148 -16.67 1.80 14.68
C ASP A 148 -15.32 2.34 14.24
N LEU A 149 -15.19 2.51 12.93
CA LEU A 149 -13.95 2.87 12.25
C LEU A 149 -14.17 4.03 11.28
N THR A 150 -13.08 4.75 11.02
CA THR A 150 -13.02 5.80 10.00
C THR A 150 -11.89 5.51 9.04
N GLU A 151 -12.13 5.73 7.75
CA GLU A 151 -11.10 5.64 6.72
C GLU A 151 -10.03 6.70 6.98
N GLU A 152 -8.77 6.27 7.03
CA GLU A 152 -7.62 7.17 7.09
C GLU A 152 -6.86 7.15 5.77
N LYS A 153 -6.84 8.29 5.08
CA LYS A 153 -6.16 8.42 3.80
C LYS A 153 -4.65 8.33 3.98
N ASP A 154 -3.99 7.79 2.96
CA ASP A 154 -2.54 7.82 2.86
C ASP A 154 -2.00 9.25 2.96
N ALA A 155 -0.81 9.39 3.54
CA ALA A 155 -0.07 10.65 3.51
C ALA A 155 0.16 11.07 2.06
N ALA A 156 -0.01 12.37 1.79
CA ALA A 156 0.20 12.92 0.48
C ALA A 156 1.68 12.79 0.09
N LEU A 157 1.97 12.39 -1.15
CA LEU A 157 3.36 12.36 -1.63
C LEU A 157 4.04 13.74 -1.54
N TYR A 158 3.28 14.79 -1.85
CA TYR A 158 3.75 16.17 -1.92
C TYR A 158 3.39 16.94 -0.66
N GLY A 159 4.26 17.84 -0.23
CA GLY A 159 4.08 18.67 0.97
C GLY A 159 4.32 17.91 2.29
N THR A 160 4.38 16.58 2.26
CA THR A 160 4.75 15.77 3.42
C THR A 160 6.27 15.71 3.58
N THR A 161 6.72 15.94 4.82
CA THR A 161 8.09 15.64 5.23
C THR A 161 8.19 14.16 5.55
N TRP A 162 9.00 13.44 4.78
CA TRP A 162 9.25 12.02 4.94
C TRP A 162 10.58 11.83 5.64
N ARG A 163 10.56 11.33 6.87
CA ARG A 163 11.76 11.02 7.66
C ARG A 163 12.25 9.62 7.34
N VAL A 164 13.49 9.50 6.88
CA VAL A 164 14.13 8.21 6.54
C VAL A 164 14.37 7.41 7.82
N THR A 165 13.91 6.17 7.84
CA THR A 165 14.05 5.24 8.96
C THR A 165 14.97 4.07 8.63
N SER A 166 15.11 3.71 7.35
CA SER A 166 15.94 2.57 6.94
C SER A 166 16.51 2.75 5.54
N LEU A 167 17.71 2.20 5.32
CA LEU A 167 18.27 1.93 4.00
C LEU A 167 17.90 0.50 3.60
N VAL A 168 17.61 0.30 2.31
CA VAL A 168 17.25 -1.00 1.74
C VAL A 168 18.31 -1.42 0.73
N ASP A 169 18.71 -2.68 0.78
CA ASP A 169 19.59 -3.35 -0.20
C ASP A 169 19.00 -4.75 -0.49
N GLY A 170 18.27 -4.85 -1.61
CA GLY A 170 17.48 -6.03 -1.93
C GLY A 170 16.43 -6.31 -0.84
N ASP A 171 16.50 -7.50 -0.25
CA ASP A 171 15.58 -7.92 0.82
C ASP A 171 16.03 -7.50 2.23
N THR A 172 17.17 -6.80 2.34
CA THR A 172 17.73 -6.40 3.63
C THR A 172 17.40 -4.94 3.91
N ALA A 173 16.81 -4.66 5.07
CA ALA A 173 16.62 -3.31 5.59
C ALA A 173 17.55 -3.07 6.77
N THR A 174 18.31 -1.97 6.74
CA THR A 174 19.18 -1.52 7.83
C THR A 174 18.64 -0.22 8.39
N SER A 175 18.34 -0.19 9.69
CA SER A 175 17.83 1.00 10.36
C SER A 175 18.86 2.14 10.34
N VAL A 176 18.39 3.33 9.97
CA VAL A 176 19.13 4.58 10.14
C VAL A 176 18.80 5.12 11.54
N PRO A 177 19.79 5.35 12.42
CA PRO A 177 19.51 5.81 13.77
C PRO A 177 18.72 7.13 13.77
N GLY A 178 17.46 7.09 14.22
CA GLY A 178 16.62 8.28 14.35
C GLY A 178 17.04 9.24 15.48
N ALA A 179 17.91 8.77 16.39
CA ALA A 179 18.49 9.55 17.48
C ALA A 179 19.79 10.28 17.08
N ALA A 180 20.20 10.21 15.81
CA ALA A 180 21.24 11.10 15.30
C ALA A 180 20.74 12.55 15.42
N ALA A 181 21.62 13.48 15.80
CA ALA A 181 21.29 14.89 15.97
C ALA A 181 20.64 15.52 14.72
N GLU A 182 20.85 14.93 13.54
CA GLU A 182 20.26 15.35 12.28
C GLU A 182 19.73 14.12 11.52
N PRO A 183 18.41 13.83 11.58
CA PRO A 183 17.83 12.71 10.83
C PRO A 183 17.77 13.04 9.33
N ALA A 184 17.91 12.02 8.48
CA ALA A 184 17.68 12.17 7.06
C ALA A 184 16.17 12.28 6.77
N TRP A 185 15.80 13.18 5.85
CA TRP A 185 14.42 13.43 5.47
C TRP A 185 14.34 14.05 4.08
N PHE A 186 13.16 14.01 3.46
CA PHE A 186 12.89 14.72 2.20
C PHE A 186 11.44 15.19 2.10
N THR A 187 11.22 16.22 1.29
CA THR A 187 9.90 16.75 0.95
C THR A 187 9.86 16.99 -0.55
N LEU A 188 8.77 16.58 -1.19
CA LEU A 188 8.49 16.90 -2.59
C LEU A 188 7.55 18.11 -2.67
N ASP A 189 7.95 19.12 -3.42
CA ASP A 189 7.14 20.29 -3.71
C ASP A 189 6.56 20.18 -5.13
N ARG A 190 5.22 20.12 -5.22
CA ARG A 190 4.51 19.99 -6.49
C ARG A 190 4.61 21.26 -7.33
N THR A 191 4.54 22.41 -6.69
CA THR A 191 4.48 23.72 -7.36
C THR A 191 5.84 24.13 -7.86
N ALA A 192 6.88 23.93 -7.03
CA ALA A 192 8.27 24.21 -7.40
C ALA A 192 8.86 23.13 -8.31
N GLY A 193 8.29 21.91 -8.32
CA GLY A 193 8.81 20.79 -9.08
C GLY A 193 10.16 20.32 -8.53
N THR A 194 10.32 20.31 -7.22
CA THR A 194 11.59 20.01 -6.54
C THR A 194 11.43 18.93 -5.48
N VAL A 195 12.55 18.29 -5.15
CA VAL A 195 12.72 17.51 -3.91
C VAL A 195 13.85 18.15 -3.13
N SER A 196 13.66 18.33 -1.83
CA SER A 196 14.67 18.87 -0.93
C SER A 196 14.66 18.13 0.39
N GLY A 197 15.79 18.12 1.09
CA GLY A 197 15.87 17.37 2.33
C GLY A 197 17.19 17.45 3.07
N GLY A 198 17.28 16.65 4.14
CA GLY A 198 18.49 16.40 4.89
C GLY A 198 19.03 15.00 4.64
N LEU A 199 20.34 14.85 4.57
CA LEU A 199 21.06 13.57 4.45
C LEU A 199 21.88 13.30 5.72
N GLY A 200 21.37 13.75 6.87
CA GLY A 200 22.19 14.01 8.07
C GLY A 200 22.66 15.46 8.09
N CYS A 201 23.95 15.66 8.34
CA CYS A 201 24.65 16.95 8.40
C CYS A 201 24.67 17.77 7.09
N HIS A 202 24.27 17.17 5.98
CA HIS A 202 24.17 17.81 4.66
C HIS A 202 22.71 18.05 4.27
N ARG A 203 22.49 19.12 3.53
CA ARG A 203 21.23 19.43 2.85
C ARG A 203 21.34 19.10 1.38
N PHE A 204 20.23 18.73 0.77
CA PHE A 204 20.15 18.58 -0.68
C PHE A 204 18.92 19.26 -1.25
N GLY A 205 19.01 19.59 -2.54
CA GLY A 205 17.90 20.00 -3.37
C GLY A 205 18.12 19.54 -4.80
N ALA A 206 17.04 19.13 -5.46
CA ALA A 206 17.06 18.71 -6.86
C ALA A 206 15.75 19.08 -7.55
N VAL A 207 15.78 19.21 -8.87
CA VAL A 207 14.55 19.19 -9.68
C VAL A 207 13.97 17.79 -9.62
N ALA A 208 12.68 17.66 -9.31
CA ALA A 208 12.00 16.39 -9.19
C ALA A 208 10.90 16.28 -10.27
N THR A 209 10.87 15.15 -10.96
CA THR A 209 9.76 14.77 -11.82
C THR A 209 9.16 13.48 -11.29
N VAL A 210 7.88 13.53 -10.92
CA VAL A 210 7.10 12.33 -10.58
C VAL A 210 6.17 12.03 -11.74
N ARG A 211 6.32 10.85 -12.33
CA ARG A 211 5.50 10.40 -13.46
C ARG A 211 5.45 8.88 -13.47
N ASP A 212 4.28 8.30 -13.76
CA ASP A 212 4.12 6.86 -13.95
C ASP A 212 4.65 6.03 -12.77
N GLY A 213 4.41 6.48 -11.54
CA GLY A 213 4.88 5.81 -10.31
C GLY A 213 6.39 5.92 -10.04
N ARG A 214 7.09 6.77 -10.80
CA ARG A 214 8.54 6.97 -10.69
C ARG A 214 8.89 8.40 -10.34
N LEU A 215 9.86 8.55 -9.46
CA LEU A 215 10.56 9.77 -9.10
C LEU A 215 11.92 9.79 -9.83
N THR A 216 12.18 10.83 -10.61
CA THR A 216 13.50 11.11 -11.18
C THR A 216 13.98 12.47 -10.70
N THR A 217 15.26 12.58 -10.39
CA THR A 217 15.87 13.86 -10.01
C THR A 217 16.83 14.36 -11.09
N ARG A 218 17.00 15.68 -11.18
CA ARG A 218 18.01 16.36 -11.99
C ARG A 218 18.64 17.49 -11.18
N ASP A 219 19.85 17.89 -11.58
CA ASP A 219 20.57 19.00 -10.97
C ASP A 219 20.68 18.89 -9.44
N LEU A 220 21.01 17.68 -8.96
CA LEU A 220 21.20 17.42 -7.53
C LEU A 220 22.31 18.31 -6.99
N LYS A 221 21.95 19.18 -6.04
CA LYS A 221 22.85 20.04 -5.29
C LYS A 221 22.90 19.54 -3.86
N VAL A 222 24.11 19.37 -3.34
CA VAL A 222 24.36 19.01 -1.94
C VAL A 222 25.20 20.11 -1.31
N THR A 223 24.74 20.61 -0.16
CA THR A 223 25.39 21.68 0.59
C THR A 223 25.45 21.28 2.05
N GLY A 224 26.61 21.41 2.68
CA GLY A 224 26.72 21.18 4.12
C GLY A 224 28.09 21.50 4.66
N LYS A 225 28.33 21.05 5.89
CA LYS A 225 29.54 21.35 6.67
C LYS A 225 30.43 20.11 6.76
N MET A 226 31.61 20.23 7.37
CA MET A 226 32.39 19.03 7.73
C MET A 226 31.60 18.18 8.72
N CYS A 227 31.32 16.94 8.33
CA CYS A 227 30.62 15.95 9.13
C CYS A 227 31.59 15.00 9.82
N ASP A 228 31.13 14.42 10.93
CA ASP A 228 31.75 13.24 11.51
C ASP A 228 31.69 12.05 10.52
N ASP A 229 32.70 11.19 10.57
CA ASP A 229 32.83 10.05 9.65
C ASP A 229 31.68 9.05 9.77
N SER A 230 31.02 8.98 10.92
CA SER A 230 29.86 8.10 11.16
C SER A 230 28.66 8.37 10.26
N LEU A 231 28.52 9.58 9.72
CA LEU A 231 27.39 9.97 8.86
C LEU A 231 27.67 9.82 7.36
N ARG A 232 28.94 9.70 6.96
CA ARG A 232 29.35 9.70 5.55
C ARG A 232 28.82 8.51 4.75
N ALA A 233 28.71 7.34 5.37
CA ALA A 233 28.26 6.13 4.69
C ALA A 233 26.78 6.24 4.28
N VAL A 234 25.92 6.63 5.22
CA VAL A 234 24.48 6.84 4.98
C VAL A 234 24.27 7.94 3.95
N GLU A 235 24.97 9.07 4.10
CA GLU A 235 24.90 10.18 3.15
C GLU A 235 25.26 9.73 1.73
N LYS A 236 26.41 9.06 1.54
CA LYS A 236 26.86 8.60 0.23
C LYS A 236 25.84 7.68 -0.43
N THR A 237 25.24 6.77 0.33
CA THR A 237 24.18 5.88 -0.16
C THR A 237 22.96 6.67 -0.62
N LEU A 238 22.50 7.64 0.18
CA LEU A 238 21.34 8.46 -0.18
C LEU A 238 21.60 9.35 -1.40
N ILE A 239 22.78 9.96 -1.52
CA ILE A 239 23.17 10.75 -2.70
C ILE A 239 23.17 9.85 -3.95
N GLY A 240 23.76 8.67 -3.86
CA GLY A 240 23.81 7.71 -4.96
C GLY A 240 22.41 7.26 -5.41
N LEU A 241 21.50 7.05 -4.45
CA LEU A 241 20.12 6.68 -4.70
C LEU A 241 19.34 7.80 -5.41
N LEU A 242 19.46 9.04 -4.93
CA LEU A 242 18.77 10.19 -5.52
C LEU A 242 19.21 10.47 -6.96
N GLY A 243 20.44 10.11 -7.33
CA GLY A 243 20.96 10.24 -8.70
C GLY A 243 20.36 9.27 -9.71
N ARG A 244 19.42 8.42 -9.31
CA ARG A 244 18.82 7.37 -10.14
C ARG A 244 17.29 7.53 -10.23
N PRO A 245 16.65 6.94 -11.24
CA PRO A 245 15.21 6.75 -11.24
C PRO A 245 14.78 5.83 -10.08
N LEU A 246 13.74 6.24 -9.34
CA LEU A 246 13.19 5.52 -8.20
C LEU A 246 11.72 5.22 -8.44
N SER A 247 11.27 3.99 -8.25
CA SER A 247 9.84 3.74 -7.99
C SER A 247 9.50 4.17 -6.57
N TYR A 248 8.28 4.65 -6.35
CA TYR A 248 7.78 4.91 -4.99
C TYR A 248 6.52 4.11 -4.70
N ARG A 249 6.37 3.71 -3.43
CA ARG A 249 5.15 3.10 -2.90
C ARG A 249 4.83 3.74 -1.57
N ILE A 250 3.63 4.32 -1.45
CA ILE A 250 3.09 4.80 -0.17
C ILE A 250 2.20 3.68 0.38
N ASP A 251 2.37 3.39 1.67
CA ASP A 251 1.49 2.54 2.46
C ASP A 251 1.13 3.32 3.72
N HIS A 252 -0.04 3.96 3.67
CA HIS A 252 -0.55 4.83 4.72
C HIS A 252 0.42 5.98 5.06
N ARG A 253 1.22 5.81 6.11
CA ARG A 253 2.20 6.80 6.60
C ARG A 253 3.64 6.43 6.25
N ASN A 254 3.88 5.32 5.56
CA ASN A 254 5.19 4.89 5.12
C ASN A 254 5.36 5.14 3.62
N ILE A 255 6.56 5.51 3.21
CA ILE A 255 6.97 5.53 1.80
C ILE A 255 8.22 4.68 1.63
N ALA A 256 8.21 3.84 0.61
CA ALA A 256 9.39 3.19 0.09
C ALA A 256 9.80 3.87 -1.21
N LEU A 257 11.08 4.22 -1.33
CA LEU A 257 11.71 4.60 -2.59
C LEU A 257 12.70 3.51 -2.97
N THR A 258 12.63 3.00 -4.20
CA THR A 258 13.43 1.84 -4.64
C THR A 258 13.97 2.08 -6.05
N SER A 259 15.27 1.87 -6.25
CA SER A 259 15.90 1.87 -7.57
C SER A 259 15.77 0.50 -8.26
N GLU A 260 16.12 0.44 -9.55
CA GLU A 260 16.01 -0.80 -10.34
C GLU A 260 16.92 -1.93 -9.85
N ASP A 261 18.02 -1.61 -9.16
CA ASP A 261 18.93 -2.58 -8.56
C ASP A 261 18.52 -3.02 -7.15
N GLY A 262 17.33 -2.64 -6.70
CA GLY A 262 16.78 -3.06 -5.40
C GLY A 262 17.32 -2.28 -4.20
N GLN A 263 18.16 -1.26 -4.43
CA GLN A 263 18.56 -0.33 -3.38
C GLN A 263 17.43 0.66 -3.08
N GLY A 264 17.34 1.15 -1.86
CA GLY A 264 16.23 2.04 -1.52
C GLY A 264 16.28 2.64 -0.13
N VAL A 265 15.18 3.30 0.21
CA VAL A 265 14.90 3.80 1.56
C VAL A 265 13.47 3.51 1.96
N GLN A 266 13.28 3.31 3.26
CA GLN A 266 11.99 3.45 3.90
C GLN A 266 11.98 4.76 4.70
N ALA A 267 10.88 5.49 4.59
CA ALA A 267 10.65 6.71 5.34
C ALA A 267 9.23 6.76 5.87
N VAL A 268 9.02 7.48 6.96
CA VAL A 268 7.72 7.69 7.59
C VAL A 268 7.34 9.16 7.49
N ALA A 269 6.08 9.44 7.21
CA ALA A 269 5.56 10.79 7.21
C ALA A 269 5.64 11.38 8.63
N GLU A 270 6.19 12.60 8.75
CA GLU A 270 6.12 13.36 9.99
C GLU A 270 4.71 13.92 10.22
N PRO A 271 4.25 14.03 11.48
CA PRO A 271 2.91 14.52 11.82
C PRO A 271 2.64 15.94 11.29
#